data_AF-A0A929EDX9-F1
#
_entry.id   AF-A0A929EDX9-F1
#
_cell.length_a   1.000
_cell.length_b   1.000
_cell.length_c   1.000
_cell.angle_alpha   90.00
_cell.angle_beta   90.00
_cell.angle_gamma   90.00
#
_symmetry.space_group_name_H-M   'P 1'
#
loop_
_entity.id
_entity.type
_entity.pdbx_description
1 polymer ?
#
loop_
_entity_poly.entity_id
_entity_poly.type
_entity_poly.pdbx_seq_one_letter_code
_entity_poly.pdbx_strand_id
1 'polypeptide(L)'
;MQTLYMLPMIMASIALVLATSSFISGLQLIKGKRASVNGIIHRINGYCSVTLLFSIAVLSFILHGFSGWALFGWLCALGLIALKIWIVRRRARRAFKYVSWIGATMILIWLYVLITNIPL
;
A
#
# COMPACT_ATOMS: atom_id res chain seq x y z
N MET A 1 23.03 3.54 15.76
CA MET A 1 21.81 4.32 15.43
C MET A 1 21.47 4.29 13.95
N GLN A 2 22.42 4.39 13.00
CA GLN A 2 22.13 4.30 11.55
C GLN A 2 21.42 3.00 11.10
N THR A 3 21.73 1.85 11.71
CA THR A 3 21.12 0.56 11.40
C THR A 3 19.62 0.48 11.71
N LEU A 4 19.13 1.28 12.68
CA LEU A 4 17.73 1.28 13.09
C LEU A 4 16.83 2.02 12.07
N TYR A 5 17.38 2.99 11.33
CA TYR A 5 16.65 3.77 10.30
C TYR A 5 16.65 3.10 8.93
N MET A 6 17.62 2.22 8.64
CA MET A 6 17.63 1.41 7.42
C MET A 6 16.47 0.40 7.37
N LEU A 7 16.04 -0.13 8.51
CA LEU A 7 14.99 -1.15 8.57
C LEU A 7 13.62 -0.62 8.08
N PRO A 8 13.10 0.52 8.60
CA PRO A 8 11.91 1.17 8.06
C PRO A 8 12.01 1.48 6.57
N MET A 9 13.18 1.92 6.11
CA MET A 9 13.42 2.27 4.71
C MET A 9 13.34 1.06 3.78
N ILE A 10 13.98 -0.05 4.17
CA ILE A 10 13.93 -1.32 3.42
C ILE A 10 12.49 -1.86 3.41
N MET A 11 11.81 -1.85 4.56
CA MET A 11 10.42 -2.31 4.67
C MET A 11 9.47 -1.48 3.80
N ALA A 12 9.61 -0.16 3.82
CA ALA A 12 8.80 0.75 3.01
C ALA A 12 9.09 0.60 1.51
N SER A 13 10.34 0.37 1.13
CA SER A 13 10.71 0.08 -0.26
C SER A 13 10.10 -1.24 -0.76
N ILE A 14 10.15 -2.29 0.06
CA ILE A 14 9.47 -3.57 -0.22
C ILE A 14 7.96 -3.36 -0.34
N ALA A 15 7.36 -2.59 0.56
CA ALA A 15 5.94 -2.29 0.52
C ALA A 15 5.54 -1.52 -0.75
N LEU A 16 6.36 -0.59 -1.22
CA LEU A 16 6.14 0.13 -2.48
C LEU A 16 6.20 -0.80 -3.70
N VAL A 17 7.16 -1.73 -3.74
CA VAL A 17 7.28 -2.75 -4.79
C VAL A 17 6.04 -3.66 -4.79
N LEU A 18 5.59 -4.11 -3.62
CA LEU A 18 4.40 -4.95 -3.48
C LEU A 18 3.12 -4.21 -3.84
N ALA A 19 2.99 -2.94 -3.46
CA ALA A 19 1.85 -2.10 -3.84
C ALA A 19 1.77 -1.93 -5.36
N THR A 20 2.91 -1.69 -6.01
CA THR A 20 3.04 -1.55 -7.46
C THR A 20 2.75 -2.88 -8.18
N SER A 21 3.28 -3.99 -7.69
CA SER A 21 3.01 -5.32 -8.23
C SER A 21 1.55 -5.74 -8.06
N SER A 22 0.94 -5.45 -6.89
CA SER A 22 -0.51 -5.61 -6.65
C SER A 22 -1.33 -4.77 -7.61
N PHE A 23 -0.89 -3.55 -7.92
CA PHE A 23 -1.55 -2.67 -8.87
C PHE A 23 -1.55 -3.23 -10.29
N ILE A 24 -0.38 -3.61 -10.81
CA ILE A 24 -0.23 -4.15 -12.17
C ILE A 24 -1.02 -5.46 -12.33
N SER A 25 -0.87 -6.39 -11.40
CA SER A 25 -1.62 -7.66 -11.39
C SER A 25 -3.13 -7.46 -11.27
N GLY A 26 -3.57 -6.46 -10.49
CA GLY A 26 -4.98 -6.07 -10.37
C GLY A 26 -5.58 -5.56 -11.68
N LEU A 27 -4.84 -4.73 -12.42
CA LEU A 27 -5.26 -4.26 -13.74
C LEU A 27 -5.30 -5.39 -14.78
N GLN A 28 -4.36 -6.34 -14.71
CA GLN A 28 -4.34 -7.53 -15.58
C GLN A 28 -5.54 -8.45 -15.33
N LEU A 29 -5.95 -8.62 -14.06
CA LEU A 29 -7.15 -9.36 -13.67
C LEU A 29 -8.43 -8.74 -14.22
N ILE A 30 -8.57 -7.41 -14.11
CA ILE A 30 -9.76 -6.69 -14.63
C ILE A 30 -9.82 -6.77 -16.15
N LYS A 31 -8.67 -6.84 -16.84
CA LYS A 31 -8.57 -7.00 -18.31
C LYS A 31 -8.82 -8.42 -18.82
N GLY A 32 -9.14 -9.38 -17.95
CA GLY A 32 -9.49 -10.75 -18.36
C GLY A 32 -8.31 -11.63 -18.84
N LYS A 33 -7.05 -11.21 -18.64
CA LYS A 33 -5.88 -12.02 -18.99
C LYS A 33 -5.65 -13.12 -17.93
N ARG A 34 -6.12 -14.34 -18.23
CA ARG A 34 -5.97 -15.65 -17.52
C ARG A 34 -6.06 -15.62 -15.98
N ALA A 35 -7.10 -16.28 -15.47
CA ALA A 35 -7.79 -15.94 -14.22
C ALA A 35 -7.52 -16.82 -12.98
N SER A 36 -6.34 -17.43 -12.79
CA SER A 36 -6.05 -18.12 -11.50
C SER A 36 -4.78 -17.62 -10.82
N VAL A 37 -3.62 -17.75 -11.45
CA VAL A 37 -2.32 -17.42 -10.84
C VAL A 37 -2.20 -15.92 -10.54
N ASN A 38 -2.57 -15.06 -11.49
CA ASN A 38 -2.57 -13.60 -11.29
C ASN A 38 -3.51 -13.16 -10.15
N GLY A 39 -4.64 -13.86 -9.98
CA GLY A 39 -5.60 -13.65 -8.90
C GLY A 39 -5.09 -14.03 -7.52
N ILE A 40 -4.26 -15.06 -7.45
CA ILE A 40 -3.58 -15.50 -6.22
C ILE A 40 -2.47 -14.51 -5.87
N ILE A 41 -1.60 -14.18 -6.84
CA ILE A 41 -0.51 -13.21 -6.66
C ILE A 41 -1.04 -11.84 -6.23
N HIS A 42 -2.12 -11.36 -6.87
CA HIS A 42 -2.74 -10.09 -6.49
C HIS A 42 -3.23 -10.08 -5.04
N ARG A 43 -3.86 -11.18 -4.59
CA ARG A 43 -4.33 -11.33 -3.20
C ARG A 43 -3.17 -11.38 -2.22
N ILE A 44 -2.14 -12.18 -2.51
CA ILE A 44 -0.93 -12.28 -1.67
C ILE A 44 -0.25 -10.91 -1.55
N ASN A 45 -0.02 -10.21 -2.67
CA ASN A 45 0.58 -8.88 -2.64
C ASN A 45 -0.28 -7.88 -1.85
N GLY A 46 -1.61 -7.99 -1.95
CA GLY A 46 -2.54 -7.20 -1.15
C GLY A 46 -2.37 -7.45 0.35
N TYR A 47 -2.38 -8.70 0.78
CA TYR A 47 -2.19 -9.06 2.20
C TYR A 47 -0.81 -8.64 2.71
N CYS A 48 0.27 -8.93 1.98
CA CYS A 48 1.61 -8.53 2.37
C CYS A 48 1.76 -7.01 2.48
N SER A 49 1.15 -6.24 1.57
CA SER A 49 1.20 -4.77 1.63
C SER A 49 0.48 -4.22 2.87
N VAL A 50 -0.66 -4.82 3.26
CA VAL A 50 -1.39 -4.42 4.48
C VAL A 50 -0.60 -4.77 5.73
N THR A 51 -0.03 -5.97 5.80
CA THR A 51 0.81 -6.40 6.91
C THR A 51 2.02 -5.47 7.07
N LEU A 52 2.70 -5.12 5.97
CA LEU A 52 3.82 -4.18 6.01
C LEU A 52 3.40 -2.78 6.43
N LEU A 53 2.24 -2.28 5.96
CA LEU A 53 1.72 -0.99 6.39
C LEU A 53 1.53 -0.96 7.91
N PHE A 54 0.91 -1.99 8.49
CA PHE A 54 0.73 -2.09 9.93
C PHE A 54 2.07 -2.17 10.69
N SER A 55 3.00 -3.00 10.22
CA SER A 55 4.31 -3.14 10.86
C SER A 55 5.10 -1.82 10.85
N ILE A 56 5.07 -1.08 9.75
CA ILE A 56 5.75 0.22 9.65
C ILE A 56 5.03 1.27 10.50
N ALA A 57 3.69 1.25 10.57
CA ALA A 57 2.94 2.15 11.43
C ALA A 57 3.32 1.96 12.91
N VAL A 58 3.31 0.71 13.39
CA VAL A 58 3.72 0.36 14.75
C VAL A 58 5.16 0.79 15.02
N LEU A 59 6.08 0.48 14.10
CA LEU A 59 7.49 0.85 14.24
C LEU A 59 7.68 2.37 14.24
N SER A 60 6.94 3.10 13.40
CA SER A 60 6.95 4.56 13.33
C SER A 60 6.55 5.18 14.67
N PHE A 61 5.47 4.68 15.31
CA PHE A 61 5.03 5.17 16.62
C PHE A 61 6.01 4.81 17.75
N ILE A 62 6.65 3.64 17.69
CA ILE A 62 7.67 3.25 18.68
C ILE A 62 8.91 4.16 18.58
N LEU A 63 9.33 4.51 17.36
CA LEU A 63 10.57 5.26 17.13
C LEU A 63 10.41 6.78 17.25
N HIS A 64 9.29 7.33 16.78
CA HIS A 64 9.08 8.78 16.69
C HIS A 64 8.01 9.30 17.66
N GLY A 65 7.41 8.40 18.46
CA GLY A 65 6.33 8.74 19.39
C GLY A 65 4.99 8.97 18.70
N PHE A 66 3.98 9.33 19.50
CA PHE A 66 2.61 9.50 19.03
C PHE A 66 2.36 10.96 18.61
N SER A 67 2.12 11.18 17.32
CA SER A 67 1.72 12.47 16.76
C SER A 67 0.36 12.37 16.08
N GLY A 68 -0.51 13.35 16.30
CA GLY A 68 -1.82 13.41 15.64
C GLY A 68 -1.71 13.43 14.10
N TRP A 69 -0.65 14.05 13.57
CA TRP A 69 -0.36 14.07 12.14
C TRP A 69 0.08 12.70 11.60
N ALA A 70 0.91 11.99 12.36
CA ALA A 70 1.32 10.63 12.02
C ALA A 70 0.10 9.70 12.02
N LEU A 71 -0.75 9.78 13.06
CA LEU A 71 -1.99 9.02 13.14
C LEU A 71 -2.93 9.31 11.96
N PHE A 72 -3.11 10.58 11.60
CA PHE A 72 -3.92 10.96 10.44
C PHE A 72 -3.37 10.37 9.14
N GLY A 73 -2.05 10.40 8.93
CA GLY A 73 -1.40 9.79 7.76
C GLY A 73 -1.67 8.27 7.67
N TRP A 74 -1.51 7.55 8.78
CA TRP A 74 -1.76 6.11 8.85
C TRP A 74 -3.23 5.75 8.62
N LEU A 75 -4.16 6.53 9.19
CA LEU A 75 -5.60 6.35 8.96
C LEU A 75 -5.99 6.60 7.50
N CYS A 76 -5.43 7.64 6.87
CA CYS A 76 -5.64 7.90 5.44
C CYS A 76 -5.10 6.74 4.56
N ALA A 77 -3.92 6.21 4.88
CA ALA A 77 -3.35 5.07 4.17
C ALA A 77 -4.25 3.82 4.28
N LEU A 78 -4.76 3.52 5.49
CA LEU A 78 -5.72 2.43 5.70
C LEU A 78 -7.05 2.66 4.96
N GLY A 79 -7.56 3.90 4.99
CA GLY A 79 -8.79 4.28 4.30
C GLY A 79 -8.71 4.05 2.79
N LEU A 80 -7.57 4.34 2.17
CA LEU A 80 -7.36 4.09 0.74
C LEU A 80 -7.28 2.61 0.38
N ILE A 81 -6.67 1.80 1.24
CA ILE A 81 -6.69 0.33 1.08
C ILE A 81 -8.12 -0.18 1.17
N ALA A 82 -8.88 0.26 2.18
CA ALA A 82 -10.28 -0.13 2.34
C ALA A 82 -11.13 0.28 1.13
N LEU A 83 -10.92 1.51 0.62
CA LEU A 83 -11.58 2.01 -0.58
C LEU A 83 -11.24 1.18 -1.83
N LYS A 84 -9.95 0.82 -2.01
CA LYS A 84 -9.50 -0.08 -3.10
C LYS A 84 -10.21 -1.42 -3.02
N ILE A 85 -10.27 -2.05 -1.85
CA ILE A 85 -10.95 -3.33 -1.64
C ILE A 85 -12.45 -3.21 -1.95
N TRP A 86 -13.09 -2.14 -1.47
CA TRP A 86 -14.52 -1.90 -1.69
C TRP A 86 -14.86 -1.75 -3.18
N ILE A 87 -14.06 -1.00 -3.94
CA ILE A 87 -14.26 -0.80 -5.39
C ILE A 87 -14.08 -2.12 -6.16
N VAL A 88 -13.05 -2.90 -5.81
CA VAL A 88 -12.81 -4.22 -6.43
C VAL A 88 -13.98 -5.17 -6.15
N ARG A 89 -14.51 -5.19 -4.91
CA ARG A 89 -15.65 -6.02 -4.54
C ARG A 89 -16.94 -5.65 -5.26
N ARG A 90 -17.17 -4.37 -5.55
CA ARG A 90 -18.40 -3.92 -6.24
C ARG A 90 -18.46 -4.21 -7.74
N ARG A 91 -17.42 -4.81 -8.36
CA ARG A 91 -17.37 -5.22 -9.79
C ARG A 91 -18.04 -4.23 -10.78
N ALA A 92 -17.95 -2.93 -10.51
CA ALA A 92 -18.59 -1.93 -11.36
C ALA A 92 -17.87 -1.89 -12.71
N ARG A 93 -18.60 -1.69 -13.83
CA ARG A 93 -18.01 -1.60 -15.19
C ARG A 93 -16.91 -0.54 -15.34
N ARG A 94 -16.81 0.40 -14.38
CA ARG A 94 -15.77 1.44 -14.31
C ARG A 94 -14.59 1.10 -13.39
N ALA A 95 -14.55 -0.10 -12.80
CA ALA A 95 -13.52 -0.53 -11.84
C ALA A 95 -12.10 -0.35 -12.40
N PHE A 96 -11.89 -0.55 -13.70
CA PHE A 96 -10.58 -0.32 -14.31
C PHE A 96 -10.07 1.12 -14.14
N LYS A 97 -10.90 2.13 -14.41
CA LYS A 97 -10.52 3.55 -14.28
C LYS A 97 -10.26 3.91 -12.82
N TYR A 98 -11.16 3.56 -11.91
CA TYR A 98 -11.03 3.94 -10.49
C TYR A 98 -9.93 3.18 -9.74
N VAL A 99 -9.76 1.88 -10.01
CA VAL A 99 -8.64 1.10 -9.43
C VAL A 99 -7.31 1.63 -9.92
N SER A 100 -7.21 2.05 -11.20
CA SER A 100 -6.00 2.64 -11.75
C SER A 100 -5.63 3.96 -11.05
N TRP A 101 -6.62 4.84 -10.83
CA TRP A 101 -6.40 6.12 -10.14
C TRP A 101 -6.03 5.91 -8.67
N ILE A 102 -6.71 5.00 -7.97
CA ILE A 102 -6.48 4.73 -6.54
C ILE A 102 -5.14 4.05 -6.28
N GLY A 103 -4.73 3.13 -7.13
CA GLY A 103 -3.40 2.53 -7.00
C GLY A 103 -2.27 3.52 -7.25
N ALA A 104 -2.44 4.45 -8.20
CA ALA A 104 -1.50 5.56 -8.39
C ALA A 104 -1.46 6.49 -7.16
N THR A 105 -2.62 6.79 -6.55
CA THR A 105 -2.65 7.59 -5.30
C THR A 105 -2.01 6.85 -4.13
N MET A 106 -2.17 5.53 -4.02
CA MET A 106 -1.47 4.73 -3.02
C MET A 106 0.05 4.79 -3.20
N ILE A 107 0.55 4.72 -4.43
CA ILE A 107 2.00 4.85 -4.71
C ILE A 107 2.50 6.22 -4.26
N LEU A 108 1.77 7.30 -4.60
CA LEU A 108 2.14 8.66 -4.18
C LEU A 108 2.11 8.84 -2.65
N ILE A 109 1.14 8.25 -1.97
CA ILE A 109 1.05 8.31 -0.50
C ILE A 109 2.14 7.47 0.16
N TRP A 110 2.49 6.31 -0.40
CA TRP A 110 3.64 5.56 0.05
C TRP A 110 4.93 6.37 -0.09
N LEU A 111 5.13 7.07 -1.22
CA LEU A 111 6.26 7.97 -1.41
C LEU A 111 6.26 9.14 -0.41
N TYR A 112 5.10 9.75 -0.16
CA TYR A 112 4.96 10.83 0.82
C TYR A 112 5.31 10.35 2.24
N VAL A 113 4.76 9.20 2.67
CA VAL A 113 5.05 8.61 3.98
C VAL A 113 6.55 8.29 4.11
N LEU A 114 7.17 7.74 3.06
CA LEU A 114 8.61 7.51 2.97
C LEU A 114 9.41 8.80 3.20
N ILE A 115 9.06 9.89 2.51
CA ILE A 115 9.81 11.15 2.59
C ILE A 115 9.61 11.87 3.94
N THR A 116 8.44 11.72 4.57
CA THR A 116 8.07 12.50 5.76
C THR A 116 8.28 11.78 7.09
N ASN A 117 8.23 10.44 7.10
CA ASN A 117 8.32 9.64 8.33
C ASN A 117 9.62 8.86 8.44
N ILE A 118 10.53 8.97 7.46
CA ILE A 118 11.86 8.39 7.52
C ILE A 118 12.86 9.55 7.44
N PRO A 119 13.65 9.80 8.50
CA PRO A 119 14.72 10.78 8.42
C PRO A 119 15.76 10.30 7.39
N LEU A 120 16.09 11.18 6.43
CA LEU A 120 17.27 11.05 5.57
C LEU A 120 18.55 11.21 6.39
#